data_AF-A0A8H8T0H6-F1
#
_entry.id   AF-A0A8H8T0H6-F1
#
_cell.length_a   1.000
_cell.length_b   1.000
_cell.length_c   1.000
_cell.angle_alpha   90.00
_cell.angle_beta   90.00
_cell.angle_gamma   90.00
#
_symmetry.space_group_name_H-M   'P 1'
#
loop_
_entity.id
_entity.type
_entity.pdbx_description
1 polymer ?
#
loop_
_entity_poly.entity_id
_entity_poly.type
_entity_poly.pdbx_seq_one_letter_code
_entity_poly.pdbx_strand_id
1 'polypeptide(L)'
;MDEHLVYAQWCKELNSDIISLTVLGQNIIIVNSVEVARHLLDQRSTIYSSRPYLRAISDPDYLDDPLVRDSATVVEKFTVAAVPASRLPRQLHPLVKDLWTLVRDSATVVEKFTVAAVPANFLVNFIPWLKYVPEWFPGAQWKRNIIQWRHLKDHVKNYPYEWAKAQIASGFAAPSIVQTLLASVEGNPKANMPEEEENLRRVSVSLFGAAADTSHASLMSFVLAMVQHPDVQARAQKEIDDVTKSERLPTMADRDSMPYIRSIVQEACAGSLHFRWGYPSYLRRRRVSYIAYDPDDLCNRITNSWAMSRDESVYKSPDQFIPDRFIGLDVPTSTAFGFGRR
;
A
#
# COMPACT_ATOMS: atom_id res chain seq x y z
N MET A 1 -14.58 -15.82 1.37
CA MET A 1 -13.67 -16.69 0.61
C MET A 1 -12.46 -15.84 0.25
N ASP A 2 -11.25 -16.35 0.46
CA ASP A 2 -10.02 -15.61 0.22
C ASP A 2 -9.60 -15.78 -1.25
N GLU A 3 -9.86 -14.77 -2.07
CA GLU A 3 -9.68 -14.82 -3.54
C GLU A 3 -8.26 -15.26 -3.95
N HIS A 4 -7.23 -14.74 -3.28
CA HIS A 4 -5.83 -15.09 -3.53
C HIS A 4 -5.52 -16.58 -3.32
N LEU A 5 -6.23 -17.25 -2.41
CA LEU A 5 -6.10 -18.70 -2.19
C LEU A 5 -6.79 -19.50 -3.29
N VAL A 6 -7.95 -19.02 -3.73
CA VAL A 6 -8.70 -19.63 -4.83
C VAL A 6 -7.91 -19.54 -6.12
N TYR A 7 -7.34 -18.37 -6.43
CA TYR A 7 -6.47 -18.21 -7.60
C TYR A 7 -5.22 -19.07 -7.53
N ALA A 8 -4.62 -19.22 -6.35
CA ALA A 8 -3.50 -20.14 -6.13
C ALA A 8 -3.90 -21.61 -6.39
N GLN A 9 -5.08 -22.00 -5.92
CA GLN A 9 -5.62 -23.34 -6.13
C GLN A 9 -5.92 -23.61 -7.61
N TRP A 10 -6.58 -22.69 -8.32
CA TRP A 10 -6.89 -22.85 -9.73
C TRP A 10 -5.64 -22.96 -10.61
N CYS A 11 -4.60 -22.19 -10.32
CA CYS A 11 -3.30 -22.35 -11.01
C CYS A 11 -2.71 -23.76 -10.82
N LYS A 12 -2.82 -24.33 -9.60
CA LYS A 12 -2.36 -25.70 -9.33
C LYS A 12 -3.22 -26.74 -10.08
N GLU A 13 -4.54 -26.59 -10.05
CA GLU A 13 -5.48 -27.50 -10.72
C GLU A 13 -5.32 -27.48 -12.25
N LEU A 14 -5.05 -26.30 -12.82
CA LEU A 14 -4.84 -26.11 -14.25
C LEU A 14 -3.39 -26.32 -14.68
N ASN A 15 -2.48 -26.61 -13.75
CA ASN A 15 -1.04 -26.74 -13.98
C ASN A 15 -0.47 -25.55 -14.78
N SER A 16 -0.79 -24.33 -14.35
CA SER A 16 -0.39 -23.09 -15.02
C SER A 16 -0.03 -21.98 -14.02
N ASP A 17 1.01 -21.22 -14.33
CA ASP A 17 1.47 -20.08 -13.53
C ASP A 17 0.65 -18.79 -13.75
N ILE A 18 -0.17 -18.80 -14.80
CA ILE A 18 -1.04 -17.71 -15.21
C ILE A 18 -2.41 -18.27 -15.60
N ILE A 19 -3.48 -17.62 -15.17
CA ILE A 19 -4.85 -17.99 -15.52
C ILE A 19 -5.62 -16.77 -15.99
N SER A 20 -6.63 -16.97 -16.83
CA SER A 20 -7.57 -15.92 -17.22
C SER A 20 -8.98 -16.28 -16.79
N LEU A 21 -9.73 -15.25 -16.42
CA LEU A 21 -11.13 -15.32 -16.00
C LEU A 21 -11.90 -14.26 -16.77
N THR A 22 -13.01 -14.64 -17.40
CA THR A 22 -13.90 -13.68 -18.05
C THR A 22 -15.12 -13.46 -17.18
N VAL A 23 -15.29 -12.24 -16.69
CA VAL A 23 -16.42 -11.83 -15.86
C VAL A 23 -17.17 -10.73 -16.57
N LEU A 24 -18.42 -11.00 -16.97
CA LEU A 24 -19.31 -10.01 -17.60
C LEU A 24 -18.66 -9.31 -18.82
N GLY A 25 -17.91 -10.07 -19.62
CA GLY A 25 -17.22 -9.57 -20.83
C GLY A 25 -15.87 -8.90 -20.57
N GLN A 26 -15.42 -8.78 -19.32
CA GLN A 26 -14.09 -8.29 -18.97
C GLN A 26 -13.15 -9.47 -18.69
N ASN A 27 -11.95 -9.44 -19.28
CA ASN A 27 -10.91 -10.42 -19.00
C ASN A 27 -10.09 -9.99 -17.79
N ILE A 28 -9.83 -10.94 -16.90
CA ILE A 28 -8.98 -10.78 -15.72
C ILE A 28 -7.91 -11.85 -15.78
N ILE A 29 -6.66 -11.46 -15.94
CA ILE A 29 -5.49 -12.34 -15.86
C ILE A 29 -5.00 -12.36 -14.41
N ILE A 30 -4.75 -13.54 -13.86
CA ILE A 30 -4.09 -13.70 -12.56
C ILE A 30 -2.71 -14.30 -12.77
N VAL A 31 -1.70 -13.67 -12.16
CA VAL A 31 -0.28 -14.06 -12.24
C VAL A 31 0.17 -14.55 -10.87
N ASN A 32 0.53 -15.83 -10.77
CA ASN A 32 0.98 -16.44 -9.51
C ASN A 32 2.48 -16.69 -9.43
N SER A 33 3.20 -16.65 -10.56
CA SER A 33 4.66 -16.84 -10.64
C SER A 33 5.42 -15.51 -10.60
N VAL A 34 6.55 -15.51 -9.89
CA VAL A 34 7.48 -14.37 -9.85
C VAL A 34 8.11 -14.14 -11.21
N GLU A 35 8.49 -15.19 -11.92
CA GLU A 35 9.11 -15.16 -13.24
C GLU A 35 8.19 -14.50 -14.25
N VAL A 36 6.91 -14.92 -14.28
CA VAL A 36 5.89 -14.32 -15.14
C VAL A 36 5.65 -12.86 -14.76
N ALA A 37 5.56 -12.56 -13.46
CA ALA A 37 5.38 -11.19 -12.99
C ALA A 37 6.54 -10.26 -13.39
N ARG A 38 7.79 -10.73 -13.31
CA ARG A 38 8.97 -9.96 -13.75
C ARG A 38 8.97 -9.76 -15.27
N HIS A 39 8.70 -10.82 -16.04
CA HIS A 39 8.66 -10.70 -17.49
C HIS A 39 7.59 -9.70 -17.98
N LEU A 40 6.43 -9.67 -17.32
CA LEU A 40 5.37 -8.72 -17.65
C LEU A 40 5.64 -7.34 -17.06
N LEU A 41 5.78 -7.23 -15.75
CA LEU A 41 5.70 -5.94 -15.06
C LEU A 41 7.03 -5.22 -14.91
N ASP A 42 8.15 -5.93 -15.03
CA ASP A 42 9.49 -5.35 -14.97
C ASP A 42 10.04 -5.11 -16.39
N GLN A 43 10.25 -6.19 -17.14
CA GLN A 43 10.85 -6.15 -18.48
C GLN A 43 9.96 -5.46 -19.53
N ARG A 44 8.63 -5.54 -19.36
CA ARG A 44 7.64 -4.91 -20.25
C ARG A 44 6.81 -3.84 -19.53
N SER A 45 7.41 -3.23 -18.50
CA SER A 45 6.76 -2.23 -17.65
C SER A 45 6.19 -1.03 -18.41
N THR A 46 6.75 -0.66 -19.56
CA THR A 46 6.22 0.42 -20.42
C THR A 46 4.86 0.10 -21.03
N ILE A 47 4.56 -1.18 -21.22
CA ILE A 47 3.28 -1.65 -21.80
C ILE A 47 2.26 -1.86 -20.68
N TYR A 48 2.69 -2.36 -19.51
CA TYR A 48 1.79 -2.87 -18.48
C TYR A 48 1.79 -2.08 -17.16
N SER A 49 2.15 -0.79 -17.16
CA SER A 49 2.17 0.05 -15.94
C SER A 49 0.93 0.94 -15.75
N SER A 50 -0.05 0.82 -16.64
CA SER A 50 -1.32 1.55 -16.60
C SER A 50 -2.26 1.00 -15.53
N ARG A 51 -3.06 1.89 -14.92
CA ARG A 51 -4.08 1.51 -13.93
C ARG A 51 -5.42 1.22 -14.62
N PRO A 52 -6.20 0.23 -14.13
CA PRO A 52 -7.54 -0.02 -14.64
C PRO A 52 -8.48 1.14 -14.30
N TYR A 53 -9.41 1.44 -15.21
CA TYR A 53 -10.51 2.34 -14.89
C TYR A 53 -11.59 1.59 -14.10
N LEU A 54 -11.49 1.65 -12.77
CA LEU A 54 -12.53 1.13 -11.88
C LEU A 54 -13.51 2.25 -11.60
N ARG A 55 -14.72 2.18 -12.16
CA ARG A 55 -15.73 3.24 -12.02
C ARG A 55 -15.95 3.62 -10.55
N ALA A 56 -16.03 2.65 -9.64
CA ALA A 56 -16.18 2.92 -8.20
C ALA A 56 -15.10 3.84 -7.61
N ILE A 57 -13.89 3.83 -8.18
CA ILE A 57 -12.74 4.63 -7.72
C ILE A 57 -12.53 5.89 -8.59
N SER A 58 -12.59 5.73 -9.90
CA SER A 58 -12.14 6.75 -10.87
C SER A 58 -13.25 7.70 -11.31
N ASP A 59 -14.52 7.37 -11.06
CA ASP A 59 -15.64 8.21 -11.47
C ASP A 59 -15.77 9.46 -10.56
N PRO A 60 -15.88 10.67 -11.13
CA PRO A 60 -16.06 11.91 -10.37
C PRO A 60 -17.32 11.96 -9.52
N ASP A 61 -18.31 11.08 -9.74
CA ASP A 61 -19.51 10.99 -8.90
C ASP A 61 -19.31 10.07 -7.68
N TYR A 62 -18.18 9.36 -7.62
CA TYR A 62 -17.88 8.32 -6.63
C TYR A 62 -16.64 8.69 -5.82
N LEU A 63 -15.68 7.77 -5.66
CA LEU A 63 -14.53 8.02 -4.80
C LEU A 63 -13.61 9.09 -5.36
N ASP A 64 -13.49 9.25 -6.69
CA ASP A 64 -12.61 10.20 -7.40
C ASP A 64 -11.18 10.21 -6.82
N ASP A 65 -10.52 9.05 -6.82
CA ASP A 65 -9.21 8.91 -6.19
C ASP A 65 -8.07 9.41 -7.11
N PRO A 66 -7.24 10.36 -6.63
CA PRO A 66 -6.16 10.94 -7.42
C PRO A 66 -5.02 9.98 -7.74
N LEU A 67 -4.78 8.95 -6.90
CA LEU A 67 -3.76 7.93 -7.15
C LEU A 67 -4.05 7.12 -8.40
N VAL A 68 -5.33 6.91 -8.71
CA VAL A 68 -5.74 6.15 -9.89
C VAL A 68 -5.76 7.03 -11.13
N ARG A 69 -6.06 8.33 -10.97
CA ARG A 69 -6.18 9.28 -12.08
C ARG A 69 -4.84 9.81 -12.60
N ASP A 70 -3.89 10.12 -11.71
CA ASP A 70 -2.60 10.72 -12.09
C ASP A 70 -1.44 10.26 -11.19
N SER A 71 -1.16 8.96 -11.26
CA SER A 71 -0.10 8.32 -10.47
C SER A 71 1.32 8.73 -10.87
N ALA A 72 1.53 9.40 -12.02
CA ALA A 72 2.86 9.83 -12.46
C ALA A 72 3.29 11.09 -11.70
N THR A 73 2.42 12.10 -11.66
CA THR A 73 2.64 13.35 -10.90
C THR A 73 2.82 13.08 -9.42
N VAL A 74 2.08 12.10 -8.89
CA VAL A 74 2.19 11.74 -7.47
C VAL A 74 3.56 11.12 -7.19
N VAL A 75 4.00 10.11 -7.96
CA VAL A 75 5.28 9.41 -7.77
C VAL A 75 6.49 10.32 -7.99
N GLU A 76 6.42 11.23 -8.95
CA GLU A 76 7.48 12.24 -9.17
C GLU A 76 7.65 13.12 -7.93
N LYS A 77 6.55 13.62 -7.37
CA LYS A 77 6.56 14.46 -6.16
C LYS A 77 6.91 13.69 -4.88
N PHE A 78 6.66 12.38 -4.82
CA PHE A 78 7.12 11.49 -3.74
C PHE A 78 8.66 11.46 -3.63
N THR A 79 9.36 11.41 -4.76
CA THR A 79 10.83 11.29 -4.80
C THR A 79 11.51 12.54 -4.20
N VAL A 80 10.88 13.70 -4.37
CA VAL A 80 11.36 14.99 -3.84
C VAL A 80 11.17 15.11 -2.32
N ALA A 81 10.26 14.31 -1.74
CA ALA A 81 9.81 14.48 -0.36
C ALA A 81 10.48 13.59 0.69
N ALA A 82 11.44 12.76 0.31
CA ALA A 82 12.20 11.93 1.23
C ALA A 82 13.16 12.78 2.09
N VAL A 83 12.60 13.53 3.06
CA VAL A 83 13.34 14.34 4.02
C VAL A 83 13.50 13.56 5.34
N PRO A 84 14.67 13.57 5.98
CA PRO A 84 14.85 12.94 7.28
C PRO A 84 13.99 13.64 8.35
N ALA A 85 13.08 12.90 8.98
CA ALA A 85 12.32 13.41 10.11
C ALA A 85 13.22 13.50 11.36
N SER A 86 13.79 14.68 11.62
CA SER A 86 14.49 14.98 12.87
C SER A 86 13.73 16.01 13.70
N ARG A 87 13.35 15.59 14.92
CA ARG A 87 12.81 16.35 16.07
C ARG A 87 11.35 16.82 15.97
N LEU A 88 10.46 16.05 16.61
CA LEU A 88 9.11 16.49 17.00
C LEU A 88 9.17 17.30 18.32
N PRO A 89 8.49 18.46 18.42
CA PRO A 89 8.36 19.20 19.68
C PRO A 89 7.46 18.48 20.70
N ARG A 90 7.81 18.62 21.99
CA ARG A 90 7.26 17.89 23.16
C ARG A 90 5.89 18.38 23.70
N GLN A 91 5.12 19.18 22.97
CA GLN A 91 3.85 19.73 23.49
C GLN A 91 2.65 19.30 22.64
N LEU A 92 2.06 18.15 23.02
CA LEU A 92 0.89 17.54 22.38
C LEU A 92 -0.12 17.17 23.48
N HIS A 93 -0.92 18.09 24.01
CA HIS A 93 -1.95 17.72 24.99
C HIS A 93 -3.39 18.11 24.58
N PRO A 94 -3.64 19.28 23.95
CA PRO A 94 -4.96 19.57 23.35
C PRO A 94 -5.09 19.03 21.91
N LEU A 95 -3.99 19.00 21.14
CA LEU A 95 -3.92 18.53 19.74
C LEU A 95 -4.13 17.01 19.59
N VAL A 96 -3.99 16.25 20.66
CA VAL A 96 -3.97 14.77 20.62
C VAL A 96 -5.33 14.20 20.25
N LYS A 97 -6.43 14.81 20.70
CA LYS A 97 -7.78 14.32 20.39
C LYS A 97 -8.10 14.44 18.90
N ASP A 98 -7.80 15.59 18.31
CA ASP A 98 -8.03 15.87 16.89
C ASP A 98 -7.07 15.07 16.00
N LEU A 99 -5.83 14.84 16.47
CA LEU A 99 -4.87 13.97 15.80
C LEU A 99 -5.34 12.50 15.81
N TRP A 100 -5.88 12.00 16.94
CA TRP A 100 -6.40 10.64 17.02
C TRP A 100 -7.61 10.40 16.13
N THR A 101 -8.52 11.38 16.03
CA THR A 101 -9.65 11.31 15.09
C THR A 101 -9.14 11.30 13.65
N LEU A 102 -8.18 12.15 13.31
CA LEU A 102 -7.61 12.19 11.97
C LEU A 102 -6.90 10.87 11.59
N VAL A 103 -6.14 10.28 12.51
CA VAL A 103 -5.46 9.00 12.28
C VAL A 103 -6.48 7.88 12.07
N ARG A 104 -7.55 7.86 12.89
CA ARG A 104 -8.62 6.88 12.75
C ARG A 104 -9.39 7.05 11.43
N ASP A 105 -9.69 8.27 11.06
CA ASP A 105 -10.40 8.58 9.82
C ASP A 105 -9.54 8.22 8.61
N SER A 106 -8.24 8.50 8.66
CA SER A 106 -7.28 8.10 7.61
C SER A 106 -7.19 6.58 7.46
N ALA A 107 -7.08 5.83 8.57
CA ALA A 107 -7.10 4.37 8.53
C ALA A 107 -8.42 3.84 7.95
N THR A 108 -9.53 4.49 8.29
CA THR A 108 -10.85 4.16 7.72
C THR A 108 -10.90 4.43 6.22
N VAL A 109 -10.35 5.56 5.74
CA VAL A 109 -10.25 5.87 4.30
C VAL A 109 -9.44 4.81 3.56
N VAL A 110 -8.29 4.40 4.09
CA VAL A 110 -7.46 3.34 3.49
C VAL A 110 -8.22 2.01 3.44
N GLU A 111 -8.91 1.64 4.51
CA GLU A 111 -9.75 0.44 4.54
C GLU A 111 -10.83 0.49 3.45
N LYS A 112 -11.52 1.64 3.30
CA LYS A 112 -12.57 1.80 2.28
C LYS A 112 -12.01 1.82 0.87
N PHE A 113 -10.85 2.44 0.67
CA PHE A 113 -10.12 2.41 -0.59
C PHE A 113 -9.76 0.98 -0.98
N THR A 114 -9.18 0.19 -0.07
CA THR A 114 -8.88 -1.23 -0.30
C THR A 114 -10.16 -2.01 -0.64
N VAL A 115 -11.30 -1.63 -0.06
CA VAL A 115 -12.58 -2.24 -0.40
C VAL A 115 -13.01 -1.93 -1.84
N ALA A 116 -12.85 -0.68 -2.25
CA ALA A 116 -13.17 -0.19 -3.60
C ALA A 116 -12.20 -0.71 -4.69
N ALA A 117 -10.95 -0.98 -4.31
CA ALA A 117 -9.88 -1.40 -5.22
C ALA A 117 -10.03 -2.83 -5.74
N VAL A 118 -10.84 -3.65 -5.07
CA VAL A 118 -11.16 -5.00 -5.52
C VAL A 118 -12.38 -4.93 -6.45
N PRO A 119 -12.20 -5.15 -7.77
CA PRO A 119 -13.23 -4.88 -8.78
C PRO A 119 -14.55 -5.60 -8.50
N ALA A 120 -14.46 -6.85 -8.03
CA ALA A 120 -15.58 -7.74 -7.73
C ALA A 120 -16.58 -7.22 -6.68
N ASN A 121 -16.21 -6.21 -5.85
CA ASN A 121 -17.13 -5.70 -4.84
C ASN A 121 -18.17 -4.72 -5.37
N PHE A 122 -17.94 -4.16 -6.55
CA PHE A 122 -18.82 -3.14 -7.11
C PHE A 122 -19.20 -3.54 -8.52
N LEU A 123 -20.44 -4.03 -8.68
CA LEU A 123 -20.98 -4.42 -9.98
C LEU A 123 -20.92 -3.28 -10.99
N VAL A 124 -20.93 -2.01 -10.55
CA VAL A 124 -20.79 -0.84 -11.42
C VAL A 124 -19.46 -0.81 -12.21
N ASN A 125 -18.44 -1.55 -11.77
CA ASN A 125 -17.17 -1.71 -12.49
C ASN A 125 -17.33 -2.60 -13.74
N PHE A 126 -18.25 -3.56 -13.71
CA PHE A 126 -18.54 -4.47 -14.82
C PHE A 126 -19.77 -4.04 -15.62
N ILE A 127 -20.70 -3.37 -14.96
CA ILE A 127 -22.02 -3.02 -15.46
C ILE A 127 -22.20 -1.49 -15.37
N PRO A 128 -21.72 -0.73 -16.37
CA PRO A 128 -21.69 0.73 -16.31
C PRO A 128 -23.05 1.40 -16.10
N TRP A 129 -24.13 0.80 -16.62
CA TRP A 129 -25.48 1.36 -16.52
C TRP A 129 -26.02 1.42 -15.09
N LEU A 130 -25.43 0.66 -14.16
CA LEU A 130 -25.75 0.76 -12.73
C LEU A 130 -25.45 2.15 -12.16
N LYS A 131 -24.65 2.98 -12.84
CA LYS A 131 -24.43 4.38 -12.44
C LYS A 131 -25.71 5.19 -12.38
N TYR A 132 -26.63 4.94 -13.30
CA TYR A 132 -27.89 5.70 -13.43
C TYR A 132 -28.97 5.25 -12.44
N VAL A 133 -28.73 4.16 -11.69
CA VAL A 133 -29.66 3.72 -10.65
C VAL A 133 -29.73 4.79 -9.54
N PRO A 134 -30.93 5.27 -9.18
CA PRO A 134 -31.10 6.23 -8.10
C PRO A 134 -30.61 5.67 -6.76
N GLU A 135 -30.07 6.53 -5.89
CA GLU A 135 -29.55 6.10 -4.60
C GLU A 135 -30.61 5.47 -3.70
N TRP A 136 -31.87 5.89 -3.79
CA TRP A 136 -32.97 5.34 -3.00
C TRP A 136 -33.34 3.89 -3.38
N PHE A 137 -32.94 3.44 -4.57
CA PHE A 137 -33.37 2.15 -5.13
C PHE A 137 -32.87 0.96 -4.28
N PRO A 138 -33.70 -0.08 -4.02
CA PRO A 138 -33.27 -1.27 -3.30
C PRO A 138 -32.04 -1.92 -3.95
N GLY A 139 -30.99 -2.17 -3.15
CA GLY A 139 -29.72 -2.71 -3.66
C GLY A 139 -28.69 -1.64 -4.10
N ALA A 140 -29.06 -0.36 -4.18
CA ALA A 140 -28.12 0.74 -4.47
C ALA A 140 -27.34 1.24 -3.23
N GLN A 141 -27.32 0.46 -2.13
CA GLN A 141 -26.61 0.82 -0.90
C GLN A 141 -25.11 1.05 -1.14
N TRP A 142 -24.51 0.33 -2.10
CA TRP A 142 -23.11 0.53 -2.50
C TRP A 142 -22.84 1.97 -2.97
N LYS A 143 -23.81 2.61 -3.65
CA LYS A 143 -23.70 3.97 -4.17
C LYS A 143 -23.65 4.98 -3.02
N ARG A 144 -24.57 4.86 -2.05
CA ARG A 144 -24.57 5.67 -0.82
C ARG A 144 -23.28 5.52 -0.03
N ASN A 145 -22.80 4.27 0.10
CA ASN A 145 -21.57 3.98 0.83
C ASN A 145 -20.36 4.66 0.17
N ILE A 146 -20.18 4.53 -1.15
CA ILE A 146 -19.05 5.19 -1.83
C ILE A 146 -19.13 6.71 -1.73
N ILE A 147 -20.32 7.30 -1.87
CA ILE A 147 -20.50 8.75 -1.71
C ILE A 147 -20.10 9.20 -0.29
N GLN A 148 -20.50 8.45 0.75
CA GLN A 148 -20.04 8.70 2.11
C GLN A 148 -18.52 8.56 2.26
N TRP A 149 -17.90 7.57 1.61
CA TRP A 149 -16.46 7.37 1.65
C TRP A 149 -15.71 8.52 0.96
N ARG A 150 -16.28 9.09 -0.10
CA ARG A 150 -15.74 10.30 -0.73
C ARG A 150 -15.71 11.48 0.25
N HIS A 151 -16.79 11.73 0.99
CA HIS A 151 -16.81 12.81 1.97
C HIS A 151 -15.74 12.63 3.06
N LEU A 152 -15.57 11.39 3.54
CA LEU A 152 -14.51 11.07 4.49
C LEU A 152 -13.11 11.29 3.89
N LYS A 153 -12.88 10.84 2.65
CA LYS A 153 -11.64 11.04 1.91
C LYS A 153 -11.34 12.53 1.73
N ASP A 154 -12.32 13.34 1.35
CA ASP A 154 -12.16 14.78 1.15
C ASP A 154 -11.86 15.49 2.47
N HIS A 155 -12.46 15.06 3.58
CA HIS A 155 -12.12 15.55 4.91
C HIS A 155 -10.65 15.25 5.27
N VAL A 156 -10.24 13.99 5.16
CA VAL A 156 -8.86 13.54 5.45
C VAL A 156 -7.83 14.18 4.51
N LYS A 157 -8.21 14.49 3.27
CA LYS A 157 -7.38 15.20 2.30
C LYS A 157 -7.18 16.67 2.68
N ASN A 158 -8.28 17.36 2.99
CA ASN A 158 -8.27 18.82 3.12
C ASN A 158 -7.80 19.26 4.51
N TYR A 159 -8.27 18.60 5.58
CA TYR A 159 -8.04 19.06 6.95
C TYR A 159 -6.55 19.16 7.34
N PRO A 160 -5.70 18.15 7.09
CA PRO A 160 -4.29 18.21 7.47
C PRO A 160 -3.51 19.24 6.64
N TYR A 161 -3.92 19.43 5.38
CA TYR A 161 -3.28 20.38 4.49
C TYR A 161 -3.55 21.82 4.90
N GLU A 162 -4.82 22.16 5.18
CA GLU A 162 -5.18 23.51 5.64
C GLU A 162 -4.56 23.81 7.02
N TRP A 163 -4.50 22.79 7.90
CA TRP A 163 -3.78 22.90 9.17
C TRP A 163 -2.28 23.19 8.95
N ALA A 164 -1.62 22.44 8.07
CA ALA A 164 -0.20 22.64 7.76
C ALA A 164 0.06 24.04 7.16
N LYS A 165 -0.78 24.51 6.23
CA LYS A 165 -0.70 25.88 5.70
C LYS A 165 -0.83 26.94 6.79
N ALA A 166 -1.78 26.77 7.72
CA ALA A 166 -1.94 27.70 8.84
C ALA A 166 -0.71 27.71 9.75
N GLN A 167 -0.09 26.56 10.02
CA GLN A 167 1.15 26.49 10.79
C GLN A 167 2.31 27.16 10.07
N ILE A 168 2.44 26.98 8.75
CA ILE A 168 3.49 27.61 7.94
C ILE A 168 3.32 29.14 7.99
N ALA A 169 2.11 29.64 7.78
CA ALA A 169 1.81 31.07 7.85
C ALA A 169 2.09 31.68 9.23
N SER A 170 1.95 30.90 10.31
CA SER A 170 2.26 31.35 11.67
C SER A 170 3.77 31.46 11.97
N GLY A 171 4.64 30.92 11.11
CA GLY A 171 6.09 30.88 11.32
C GLY A 171 6.58 29.81 12.29
N PHE A 172 5.69 29.01 12.89
CA PHE A 172 6.01 27.95 13.85
C PHE A 172 5.92 26.52 13.28
N ALA A 173 5.79 26.37 11.96
CA ALA A 173 5.70 25.05 11.34
C ALA A 173 6.96 24.20 11.55
N ALA A 174 6.77 22.96 11.98
CA ALA A 174 7.80 21.94 11.89
C ALA A 174 8.09 21.58 10.42
N PRO A 175 9.32 21.17 10.07
CA PRO A 175 9.65 20.68 8.74
C PRO A 175 8.67 19.60 8.28
N SER A 176 8.06 19.78 7.11
CA SER A 176 7.07 18.84 6.57
C SER A 176 7.13 18.79 5.04
N ILE A 177 6.66 17.68 4.48
CA ILE A 177 6.51 17.54 3.02
C ILE A 177 5.66 18.66 2.42
N VAL A 178 4.58 19.05 3.08
CA VAL A 178 3.69 20.11 2.62
C VAL A 178 4.45 21.43 2.52
N GLN A 179 5.28 21.75 3.52
CA GLN A 179 6.13 22.94 3.49
C GLN A 179 7.16 22.91 2.35
N THR A 180 7.87 21.78 2.18
CA THR A 180 8.87 21.63 1.12
C THR A 180 8.23 21.74 -0.26
N LEU A 181 7.10 21.07 -0.48
CA LEU A 181 6.43 21.09 -1.77
C LEU A 181 5.77 22.45 -2.06
N LEU A 182 5.17 23.11 -1.07
CA LEU A 182 4.64 24.47 -1.23
C LEU A 182 5.72 25.46 -1.63
N ALA A 183 6.87 25.45 -0.96
CA ALA A 183 8.00 26.32 -1.29
C ALA A 183 8.52 26.08 -2.72
N SER A 184 8.48 24.83 -3.20
CA SER A 184 8.87 24.50 -4.58
C SER A 184 7.91 25.06 -5.63
N VAL A 185 6.62 25.18 -5.31
CA VAL A 185 5.59 25.71 -6.21
C VAL A 185 5.59 27.24 -6.21
N GLU A 186 5.71 27.87 -5.04
CA GLU A 186 5.78 29.33 -4.90
C GLU A 186 6.98 29.94 -5.64
N GLY A 187 8.08 29.19 -5.79
CA GLY A 187 9.25 29.60 -6.56
C GLY A 187 9.09 29.53 -8.08
N ASN A 188 7.97 28.98 -8.60
CA ASN A 188 7.77 28.77 -10.02
C ASN A 188 6.76 29.78 -10.63
N PRO A 189 7.22 30.80 -11.38
CA PRO A 189 6.34 31.84 -11.94
C PRO A 189 5.40 31.34 -13.05
N LYS A 190 5.53 30.08 -13.51
CA LYS A 190 4.63 29.45 -14.49
C LYS A 190 3.61 28.50 -13.84
N ALA A 191 3.62 28.35 -12.51
CA ALA A 191 2.75 27.41 -11.82
C ALA A 191 1.30 27.91 -11.78
N ASN A 192 0.37 27.01 -12.12
CA ASN A 192 -1.06 27.23 -11.88
C ASN A 192 -1.38 26.92 -10.41
N MET A 193 -1.33 27.95 -9.55
CA MET A 193 -1.43 27.78 -8.09
C MET A 193 -2.63 26.93 -7.62
N PRO A 194 -3.89 27.14 -8.09
CA PRO A 194 -5.01 26.30 -7.69
C PRO A 194 -4.86 24.81 -8.03
N GLU A 195 -4.30 24.51 -9.19
CA GLU A 195 -4.09 23.13 -9.66
C GLU A 195 -2.93 22.47 -8.91
N GLU A 196 -1.84 23.20 -8.71
CA GLU A 196 -0.71 22.73 -7.93
C GLU A 196 -1.11 22.47 -6.48
N GLU A 197 -1.86 23.37 -5.83
CA GLU A 197 -2.35 23.14 -4.47
C GLU A 197 -3.23 21.89 -4.36
N GLU A 198 -4.13 21.66 -5.30
CA GLU A 198 -4.94 20.44 -5.32
C GLU A 198 -4.06 19.20 -5.53
N ASN A 199 -3.05 19.27 -6.39
CA ASN A 199 -2.07 18.19 -6.55
C ASN A 199 -1.28 17.94 -5.26
N LEU A 200 -0.89 18.99 -4.53
CA LEU A 200 -0.19 18.86 -3.24
C LEU A 200 -1.07 18.20 -2.18
N ARG A 201 -2.34 18.58 -2.07
CA ARG A 201 -3.33 17.92 -1.19
C ARG A 201 -3.42 16.43 -1.51
N ARG A 202 -3.52 16.09 -2.79
CA ARG A 202 -3.63 14.71 -3.28
C ARG A 202 -2.40 13.86 -2.98
N VAL A 203 -1.20 14.41 -3.22
CA VAL A 203 0.08 13.73 -2.93
C VAL A 203 0.23 13.48 -1.43
N SER A 204 -0.11 14.49 -0.61
CA SER A 204 0.05 14.40 0.84
C SER A 204 -0.82 13.31 1.46
N VAL A 205 -2.11 13.26 1.08
CA VAL A 205 -3.03 12.23 1.59
C VAL A 205 -2.64 10.83 1.10
N SER A 206 -2.16 10.73 -0.14
CA SER A 206 -1.68 9.49 -0.72
C SER A 206 -0.46 8.94 0.02
N LEU A 207 0.56 9.77 0.24
CA LEU A 207 1.77 9.38 0.98
C LEU A 207 1.43 8.95 2.39
N PHE A 208 0.63 9.75 3.10
CA PHE A 208 0.25 9.42 4.46
C PHE A 208 -0.53 8.11 4.53
N GLY A 209 -1.55 7.93 3.69
CA GLY A 209 -2.35 6.71 3.67
C GLY A 209 -1.54 5.45 3.33
N ALA A 210 -0.69 5.53 2.31
CA ALA A 210 0.16 4.41 1.90
C ALA A 210 1.19 4.04 2.98
N ALA A 211 1.84 5.03 3.59
CA ALA A 211 2.89 4.80 4.59
C ALA A 211 2.33 4.37 5.95
N ALA A 212 1.21 4.94 6.40
CA ALA A 212 0.66 4.69 7.72
C ALA A 212 0.15 3.25 7.86
N ASP A 213 -0.69 2.79 6.92
CA ASP A 213 -1.35 1.48 7.01
C ASP A 213 -0.37 0.32 6.81
N THR A 214 0.47 0.38 5.77
CA THR A 214 1.41 -0.70 5.44
C THR A 214 2.53 -0.85 6.49
N SER A 215 3.04 0.27 7.01
CA SER A 215 4.05 0.23 8.07
C SER A 215 3.46 -0.29 9.38
N HIS A 216 2.23 0.11 9.72
CA HIS A 216 1.54 -0.42 10.89
C HIS A 216 1.34 -1.94 10.81
N ALA A 217 0.85 -2.44 9.66
CA ALA A 217 0.68 -3.88 9.44
C ALA A 217 2.00 -4.66 9.52
N SER A 218 3.08 -4.11 8.95
CA SER A 218 4.42 -4.70 8.99
C SER A 218 4.96 -4.77 10.42
N LEU A 219 4.82 -3.70 11.20
CA LEU A 219 5.23 -3.64 12.60
C LEU A 219 4.44 -4.61 13.48
N MET A 220 3.11 -4.66 13.34
CA MET A 220 2.28 -5.61 14.09
C MET A 220 2.65 -7.05 13.77
N SER A 221 2.94 -7.33 12.50
CA SER A 221 3.38 -8.66 12.10
C SER A 221 4.75 -9.02 12.66
N PHE A 222 5.69 -8.07 12.67
CA PHE A 222 7.00 -8.25 13.30
C PHE A 222 6.86 -8.55 14.79
N VAL A 223 6.06 -7.75 15.52
CA VAL A 223 5.82 -7.98 16.96
C VAL A 223 5.24 -9.37 17.19
N LEU A 224 4.25 -9.77 16.40
CA LEU A 224 3.66 -11.11 16.49
C LEU A 224 4.70 -12.21 16.23
N ALA A 225 5.53 -12.07 15.20
CA ALA A 225 6.59 -13.03 14.90
C ALA A 225 7.60 -13.14 16.04
N MET A 226 8.01 -12.03 16.66
CA MET A 226 8.93 -12.05 17.80
C MET A 226 8.32 -12.72 19.03
N VAL A 227 7.00 -12.55 19.26
CA VAL A 227 6.30 -13.23 20.37
C VAL A 227 6.20 -14.75 20.11
N GLN A 228 6.00 -15.17 18.87
CA GLN A 228 5.88 -16.58 18.49
C GLN A 228 7.24 -17.30 18.39
N HIS A 229 8.33 -16.56 18.15
CA HIS A 229 9.68 -17.08 17.99
C HIS A 229 10.68 -16.38 18.95
N PRO A 230 10.62 -16.68 20.26
CA PRO A 230 11.50 -16.04 21.25
C PRO A 230 12.99 -16.31 21.01
N ASP A 231 13.33 -17.44 20.39
CA ASP A 231 14.68 -17.81 19.98
C ASP A 231 15.23 -16.87 18.91
N VAL A 232 14.40 -16.52 17.91
CA VAL A 232 14.73 -15.52 16.89
C VAL A 232 14.92 -14.16 17.54
N GLN A 233 14.01 -13.76 18.43
CA GLN A 233 14.09 -12.49 19.15
C GLN A 233 15.37 -12.38 19.98
N ALA A 234 15.73 -13.42 20.73
CA ALA A 234 16.94 -13.44 21.56
C ALA A 234 18.21 -13.33 20.70
N ARG A 235 18.26 -14.02 19.56
CA ARG A 235 19.39 -13.92 18.62
C ARG A 235 19.47 -12.54 17.98
N ALA A 236 18.35 -11.93 17.65
CA ALA A 236 18.26 -10.56 17.13
C ALA A 236 18.81 -9.54 18.13
N GLN A 237 18.42 -9.67 19.41
CA GLN A 237 18.92 -8.83 20.49
C GLN A 237 20.44 -8.99 20.65
N LYS A 238 20.95 -10.23 20.60
CA LYS A 238 22.39 -10.50 20.67
C LYS A 238 23.17 -9.81 19.55
N GLU A 239 22.71 -9.86 18.30
CA GLU A 239 23.37 -9.16 17.19
C GLU A 239 23.39 -7.63 17.43
N ILE A 240 22.28 -7.07 17.92
CA ILE A 240 22.18 -5.65 18.27
C ILE A 240 23.18 -5.29 19.38
N ASP A 241 23.25 -6.09 20.43
CA ASP A 241 24.17 -5.89 21.55
C ASP A 241 25.63 -6.02 21.09
N ASP A 242 25.94 -6.99 20.23
CA ASP A 242 27.29 -7.21 19.71
C ASP A 242 27.78 -6.03 18.85
N VAL A 243 26.90 -5.40 18.05
CA VAL A 243 27.24 -4.26 17.18
C VAL A 243 27.28 -2.95 17.97
N THR A 244 26.32 -2.74 18.87
CA THR A 244 26.24 -1.50 19.65
C THR A 244 27.07 -1.51 20.93
N LYS A 245 27.63 -2.68 21.29
CA LYS A 245 28.28 -2.98 22.57
C LYS A 245 27.38 -2.75 23.78
N SER A 246 26.06 -2.68 23.57
CA SER A 246 25.06 -2.28 24.56
C SER A 246 25.33 -0.90 25.20
N GLU A 247 26.15 -0.07 24.56
CA GLU A 247 26.50 1.28 25.05
C GLU A 247 25.65 2.38 24.41
N ARG A 248 24.98 2.07 23.29
CA ARG A 248 24.13 3.03 22.55
C ARG A 248 22.98 2.34 21.84
N LEU A 249 22.00 3.13 21.44
CA LEU A 249 20.94 2.65 20.55
C LEU A 249 21.47 2.47 19.10
N PRO A 250 20.89 1.52 18.33
CA PRO A 250 21.19 1.36 16.90
C PRO A 250 20.86 2.60 16.08
N THR A 251 21.60 2.79 14.99
CA THR A 251 21.39 3.83 13.98
C THR A 251 21.36 3.22 12.59
N MET A 252 20.91 3.99 11.58
CA MET A 252 20.90 3.51 10.19
C MET A 252 22.29 3.19 9.64
N ALA A 253 23.35 3.76 10.21
CA ALA A 253 24.73 3.43 9.84
C ALA A 253 25.13 1.99 10.20
N ASP A 254 24.42 1.36 11.14
CA ASP A 254 24.71 -0.01 11.60
C ASP A 254 24.07 -1.10 10.72
N ARG A 255 23.22 -0.70 9.76
CA ARG A 255 22.41 -1.61 8.94
C ARG A 255 23.23 -2.69 8.24
N ASP A 256 24.41 -2.33 7.75
CA ASP A 256 25.26 -3.26 7.02
C ASP A 256 25.95 -4.27 7.95
N SER A 257 26.17 -3.88 9.21
CA SER A 257 26.75 -4.71 10.28
C SER A 257 25.73 -5.62 10.98
N MET A 258 24.44 -5.52 10.66
CA MET A 258 23.35 -6.32 11.24
C MET A 258 22.64 -7.19 10.19
N PRO A 259 23.32 -8.21 9.62
CA PRO A 259 22.74 -9.06 8.58
C PRO A 259 21.56 -9.91 9.06
N TYR A 260 21.54 -10.33 10.33
CA TYR A 260 20.43 -11.14 10.85
C TYR A 260 19.16 -10.30 11.04
N ILE A 261 19.28 -9.08 11.56
CA ILE A 261 18.15 -8.13 11.61
C ILE A 261 17.59 -7.87 10.22
N ARG A 262 18.45 -7.69 9.21
CA ARG A 262 18.00 -7.51 7.82
C ARG A 262 17.22 -8.72 7.32
N SER A 263 17.69 -9.92 7.66
CA SER A 263 17.03 -11.18 7.32
C SER A 263 15.67 -11.30 8.01
N ILE A 264 15.57 -10.87 9.27
CA ILE A 264 14.28 -10.79 9.99
C ILE A 264 13.35 -9.78 9.33
N VAL A 265 13.85 -8.61 8.87
CA VAL A 265 13.01 -7.65 8.15
C VAL A 265 12.53 -8.24 6.83
N GLN A 266 13.39 -8.95 6.09
CA GLN A 266 13.00 -9.61 4.85
C GLN A 266 12.00 -10.74 5.08
N GLU A 267 12.22 -11.60 6.08
CA GLU A 267 11.27 -12.66 6.45
C GLU A 267 10.00 -12.09 7.05
N ALA A 268 10.10 -11.02 7.81
CA ALA A 268 8.94 -10.28 8.23
C ALA A 268 8.24 -9.68 7.02
N CYS A 269 8.88 -9.19 5.96
CA CYS A 269 8.21 -8.66 4.76
C CYS A 269 7.71 -9.72 3.76
N ALA A 270 8.40 -10.85 3.63
CA ALA A 270 8.00 -11.99 2.82
C ALA A 270 6.88 -12.76 3.53
N GLY A 271 7.09 -13.02 4.81
CA GLY A 271 6.10 -13.45 5.77
C GLY A 271 4.93 -12.45 5.86
N SER A 272 5.21 -11.11 5.80
CA SER A 272 4.42 -9.86 5.50
C SER A 272 3.04 -10.12 5.02
N LEU A 273 3.00 -11.00 4.05
CA LEU A 273 1.79 -11.55 3.54
C LEU A 273 1.14 -12.55 4.54
N HIS A 274 1.22 -12.23 5.86
CA HIS A 274 0.94 -12.99 7.09
C HIS A 274 -0.53 -13.08 7.44
N PHE A 275 -1.07 -14.17 7.98
CA PHE A 275 -0.68 -15.57 7.93
C PHE A 275 -1.90 -16.37 8.44
N ARG A 276 -1.91 -17.67 8.15
CA ARG A 276 -3.04 -18.62 8.15
C ARG A 276 -3.31 -19.31 9.51
N TRP A 277 -2.91 -18.77 10.66
CA TRP A 277 -3.17 -19.44 11.96
C TRP A 277 -4.15 -18.64 12.82
N GLY A 278 -5.20 -19.33 13.26
CA GLY A 278 -6.46 -18.75 13.73
C GLY A 278 -6.34 -17.77 14.89
N TYR A 279 -6.84 -16.55 14.67
CA TYR A 279 -7.61 -15.80 15.64
C TYR A 279 -8.82 -15.14 14.93
N PRO A 280 -9.92 -14.88 15.67
CA PRO A 280 -11.19 -14.42 15.11
C PRO A 280 -11.01 -13.01 14.53
N SER A 281 -11.27 -12.89 13.24
CA SER A 281 -12.02 -11.74 12.70
C SER A 281 -11.69 -10.36 13.28
N TYR A 282 -10.45 -9.87 13.22
CA TYR A 282 -10.20 -8.44 13.52
C TYR A 282 -9.13 -7.73 12.67
N LEU A 283 -8.27 -8.43 11.94
CA LEU A 283 -7.55 -7.84 10.80
C LEU A 283 -8.43 -8.00 9.55
N ARG A 284 -9.31 -7.04 9.37
CA ARG A 284 -10.34 -7.05 8.33
C ARG A 284 -9.68 -7.06 6.95
N ARG A 285 -9.66 -8.26 6.35
CA ARG A 285 -9.83 -8.57 4.92
C ARG A 285 -9.33 -7.49 3.95
N ARG A 286 -8.22 -7.80 3.26
CA ARG A 286 -7.91 -7.56 1.83
C ARG A 286 -6.44 -7.15 1.68
N ARG A 287 -5.69 -7.91 0.87
CA ARG A 287 -4.33 -7.56 0.46
C ARG A 287 -4.33 -7.04 -0.97
N VAL A 288 -3.37 -6.17 -1.24
CA VAL A 288 -3.14 -5.47 -2.51
C VAL A 288 -3.02 -6.46 -3.65
N SER A 289 -3.94 -6.35 -4.61
CA SER A 289 -3.86 -6.96 -5.93
C SER A 289 -3.25 -5.90 -6.84
N TYR A 290 -2.06 -6.13 -7.41
CA TYR A 290 -1.57 -5.23 -8.45
C TYR A 290 -2.43 -5.46 -9.69
N ILE A 291 -3.22 -4.48 -10.14
CA ILE A 291 -4.01 -4.57 -11.38
C ILE A 291 -3.35 -3.74 -12.47
N ALA A 292 -2.92 -4.37 -13.57
CA ALA A 292 -2.43 -3.70 -14.78
C ALA A 292 -3.38 -3.87 -15.97
N TYR A 293 -3.47 -2.84 -16.82
CA TYR A 293 -4.31 -2.80 -18.03
C TYR A 293 -3.44 -2.68 -19.29
N ASP A 294 -3.85 -3.33 -20.38
CA ASP A 294 -3.28 -3.14 -21.73
C ASP A 294 -4.20 -2.19 -22.54
N PRO A 295 -3.73 -1.07 -23.10
CA PRO A 295 -4.56 -0.18 -23.91
C PRO A 295 -5.36 -0.89 -25.02
N ASP A 296 -4.79 -1.95 -25.59
CA ASP A 296 -5.34 -2.66 -26.76
C ASP A 296 -6.15 -3.91 -26.37
N ASP A 297 -6.09 -4.35 -25.11
CA ASP A 297 -6.85 -5.48 -24.58
C ASP A 297 -7.46 -5.08 -23.23
N LEU A 298 -8.78 -5.14 -23.09
CA LEU A 298 -9.56 -4.74 -21.90
C LEU A 298 -9.28 -5.61 -20.65
N CYS A 299 -8.07 -6.14 -20.51
CA CYS A 299 -7.68 -7.16 -19.58
C CYS A 299 -7.03 -6.57 -18.32
N ASN A 300 -7.62 -6.89 -17.16
CA ASN A 300 -7.10 -6.57 -15.83
C ASN A 300 -6.12 -7.64 -15.36
N ARG A 301 -4.88 -7.30 -15.01
CA ARG A 301 -3.86 -8.29 -14.57
C ARG A 301 -3.60 -8.19 -13.09
N ILE A 302 -3.99 -9.19 -12.29
CA ILE A 302 -3.76 -9.29 -10.86
C ILE A 302 -2.47 -10.07 -10.55
N THR A 303 -1.51 -9.48 -9.84
CA THR A 303 -0.42 -10.28 -9.24
C THR A 303 -0.84 -10.86 -7.89
N ASN A 304 -0.59 -12.16 -7.73
CA ASN A 304 -0.83 -12.86 -6.49
C ASN A 304 0.47 -13.00 -5.70
N SER A 305 0.86 -11.93 -5.01
CA SER A 305 2.07 -11.92 -4.18
C SER A 305 2.02 -12.98 -3.07
N TRP A 306 0.83 -13.43 -2.65
CA TRP A 306 0.68 -14.51 -1.67
C TRP A 306 1.15 -15.87 -2.21
N ALA A 307 0.80 -16.19 -3.46
CA ALA A 307 1.27 -17.41 -4.11
C ALA A 307 2.78 -17.36 -4.35
N MET A 308 3.27 -16.22 -4.84
CA MET A 308 4.70 -15.98 -5.10
C MET A 308 5.58 -16.13 -3.86
N SER A 309 5.13 -15.61 -2.71
CA SER A 309 5.84 -15.74 -1.42
C SER A 309 5.79 -17.15 -0.83
N ARG A 310 5.01 -18.06 -1.42
CA ARG A 310 4.83 -19.46 -0.98
C ARG A 310 5.21 -20.49 -2.03
N ASP A 311 5.94 -20.07 -3.05
CA ASP A 311 6.51 -20.99 -4.01
C ASP A 311 7.63 -21.80 -3.34
N GLU A 312 7.42 -23.10 -3.16
CA GLU A 312 8.37 -24.02 -2.54
C GLU A 312 9.63 -24.28 -3.40
N SER A 313 9.58 -23.91 -4.68
CA SER A 313 10.77 -23.93 -5.54
C SER A 313 11.77 -22.84 -5.13
N VAL A 314 11.27 -21.71 -4.62
CA VAL A 314 12.07 -20.54 -4.19
C VAL A 314 12.25 -20.53 -2.66
N TYR A 315 11.16 -20.65 -1.90
CA TYR A 315 11.14 -20.54 -0.44
C TYR A 315 10.86 -21.90 0.20
N LYS A 316 11.90 -22.57 0.72
CA LYS A 316 11.72 -23.84 1.45
C LYS A 316 10.94 -23.64 2.75
N SER A 317 9.94 -24.48 2.99
CA SER A 317 9.03 -24.39 4.14
C SER A 317 8.44 -22.98 4.29
N PRO A 318 7.67 -22.49 3.29
CA PRO A 318 7.26 -21.10 3.22
C PRO A 318 6.24 -20.70 4.28
N ASP A 319 5.64 -21.68 4.96
CA ASP A 319 4.71 -21.44 6.07
C ASP A 319 5.41 -21.34 7.44
N GLN A 320 6.74 -21.51 7.50
CA GLN A 320 7.54 -21.35 8.71
C GLN A 320 8.31 -20.03 8.66
N PHE A 321 8.32 -19.30 9.79
CA PHE A 321 9.11 -18.10 9.96
C PHE A 321 10.58 -18.46 10.25
N ILE A 322 11.42 -18.42 9.22
CA ILE A 322 12.83 -18.81 9.25
C ILE A 322 13.66 -17.65 8.66
N PRO A 323 14.08 -16.67 9.48
CA PRO A 323 14.90 -15.56 9.01
C PRO A 323 16.19 -16.01 8.32
N ASP A 324 16.75 -17.14 8.76
CA ASP A 324 18.00 -17.69 8.21
C ASP A 324 17.94 -17.96 6.69
N ARG A 325 16.74 -18.04 6.09
CA ARG A 325 16.61 -18.20 4.63
C ARG A 325 17.19 -17.02 3.83
N PHE A 326 17.26 -15.84 4.44
CA PHE A 326 17.83 -14.64 3.80
C PHE A 326 19.29 -14.40 4.24
N ILE A 327 19.89 -15.33 4.99
CA ILE A 327 21.31 -15.32 5.26
C ILE A 327 22.03 -15.86 4.02
N GLY A 328 22.44 -14.95 3.15
CA GLY A 328 23.03 -15.26 1.85
C GLY A 328 22.28 -14.53 0.73
N LEU A 329 22.95 -14.29 -0.39
CA LEU A 329 22.37 -13.56 -1.54
C LEU A 329 21.57 -14.46 -2.49
N ASP A 330 21.39 -15.74 -2.16
CA ASP A 330 20.84 -16.73 -3.08
C ASP A 330 19.31 -16.72 -3.12
N VAL A 331 18.65 -16.22 -2.08
CA VAL A 331 17.18 -16.09 -2.05
C VAL A 331 16.77 -14.71 -2.54
N PRO A 332 15.88 -14.62 -3.55
CA PRO A 332 15.38 -13.34 -4.04
C PRO A 332 14.73 -12.51 -2.93
N THR A 333 14.88 -11.20 -3.01
CA THR A 333 14.17 -10.27 -2.12
C THR A 333 12.66 -10.42 -2.24
N SER A 334 11.96 -10.19 -1.13
CA SER A 334 10.50 -10.23 -1.06
C SER A 334 9.82 -9.42 -2.17
N THR A 335 8.79 -9.99 -2.77
CA THR A 335 7.93 -9.35 -3.79
C THR A 335 6.92 -8.36 -3.20
N ALA A 336 7.02 -8.06 -1.90
CA ALA A 336 6.10 -7.17 -1.19
C ALA A 336 6.03 -5.74 -1.77
N PHE A 337 7.09 -5.27 -2.44
CA PHE A 337 7.20 -3.91 -2.97
C PHE A 337 6.88 -3.79 -4.47
N GLY A 338 6.26 -4.81 -5.08
CA GLY A 338 5.83 -4.76 -6.47
C GLY A 338 6.97 -5.02 -7.48
N PHE A 339 6.75 -4.60 -8.72
CA PHE A 339 7.63 -4.92 -9.86
C PHE A 339 7.71 -3.74 -10.83
N GLY A 340 8.92 -3.47 -11.35
CA GLY A 340 9.13 -2.46 -12.39
C GLY A 340 8.72 -1.05 -11.97
N ARG A 341 7.87 -0.40 -12.78
CA ARG A 341 7.52 1.03 -12.64
C ARG A 341 6.56 1.35 -11.49
N ARG A 342 5.98 0.35 -10.82
CA ARG A 342 4.79 0.56 -9.97
C ARG A 342 4.72 -0.33 -8.74
#